data_AF-N6VV81-F1
#
_entry.id   AF-N6VV81-F1
#
_cell.length_a   1.000
_cell.length_b   1.000
_cell.length_c   1.000
_cell.angle_alpha   90.00
_cell.angle_beta   90.00
_cell.angle_gamma   90.00
#
_symmetry.space_group_name_H-M   'P 1'
#
loop_
_entity.id
_entity.type
_entity.pdbx_description
1 polymer ?
#
loop_
_entity_poly.entity_id
_entity_poly.type
_entity_poly.pdbx_seq_one_letter_code
_entity_poly.pdbx_strand_id
1 'polypeptide(L)' 'MATEQESWSVDLPGQSALHTSGFSLRFNGDPHSSNFECIPQKTSAALPAAKIVALIREGCEAYRNCFSKSA' A
#
# COMPACT_ATOMS: atom_id res chain seq x y z
N MET A 1 5.10 -22.92 7.59
CA MET A 1 5.53 -22.20 6.39
C MET A 1 4.93 -20.81 6.46
N ALA A 2 5.65 -19.84 7.00
CA ALA A 2 5.24 -18.44 7.01
C ALA A 2 5.98 -17.77 5.86
N THR A 3 5.27 -17.48 4.78
CA THR A 3 5.86 -16.74 3.66
C THR A 3 5.98 -15.29 4.10
N GLU A 4 7.22 -14.86 4.37
CA GLU A 4 7.64 -13.49 4.69
C GLU A 4 7.41 -12.52 3.51
N GLN A 5 6.17 -12.41 3.03
CA GLN A 5 5.66 -11.36 2.13
C GLN A 5 4.83 -10.31 2.90
N GLU A 6 4.95 -10.30 4.23
CA GLU A 6 4.09 -9.58 5.18
C GLU A 6 4.59 -8.17 5.53
N SER A 7 5.27 -7.48 4.60
CA SER A 7 5.75 -6.12 4.91
C SER A 7 4.61 -5.09 4.91
N TRP A 8 3.48 -5.39 4.26
CA TRP A 8 2.33 -4.50 4.14
C TRP A 8 1.09 -5.08 4.82
N SER A 9 0.55 -4.36 5.79
CA SER A 9 -0.79 -4.58 6.34
C SER A 9 -1.79 -3.74 5.55
N VAL A 10 -2.67 -4.41 4.80
CA VAL A 10 -3.70 -3.76 3.98
C VAL A 10 -5.03 -3.74 4.73
N ASP A 11 -5.65 -2.58 4.80
CA ASP A 11 -7.00 -2.37 5.29
C ASP A 11 -7.91 -1.93 4.13
N LEU A 12 -8.68 -2.87 3.59
CA LEU A 12 -9.65 -2.61 2.53
C LEU A 12 -10.80 -1.67 2.95
N PRO A 13 -11.46 -1.84 4.12
CA PRO A 13 -12.59 -0.98 4.49
C PRO A 13 -12.19 0.48 4.73
N GLY A 14 -11.01 0.72 5.31
CA GLY A 14 -10.44 2.06 5.47
C GLY A 14 -9.60 2.52 4.29
N GLN A 15 -9.50 1.72 3.22
CA GLN A 15 -8.75 1.99 1.99
C GLN A 15 -7.33 2.49 2.32
N SER A 16 -6.57 1.71 3.09
CA SER A 16 -5.23 2.09 3.52
C SER A 16 -4.28 0.89 3.56
N ALA A 17 -2.99 1.16 3.52
CA ALA A 17 -1.96 0.14 3.75
C ALA A 17 -0.82 0.72 4.59
N LEU A 18 -0.36 -0.07 5.54
CA LEU A 18 0.72 0.27 6.45
C LEU A 18 1.89 -0.69 6.24
N HIS A 19 3.05 -0.13 5.95
CA HIS A 19 4.29 -0.86 5.87
C HIS A 19 4.94 -0.98 7.25
N THR A 20 5.64 -2.08 7.51
CA THR A 20 6.40 -2.32 8.76
C THR A 20 7.43 -1.25 9.08
N SER A 21 7.92 -0.51 8.08
CA SER A 21 8.82 0.65 8.28
C SER A 21 8.12 1.91 8.82
N GLY A 22 6.81 1.85 9.09
CA GLY A 22 6.00 3.01 9.48
C GLY A 22 5.59 3.89 8.31
N PHE A 23 5.76 3.42 7.07
CA PHE A 23 5.29 4.10 5.87
C PHE A 23 3.83 3.75 5.62
N SER A 24 2.97 4.73 5.34
CA SER A 24 1.55 4.50 5.13
C SER A 24 1.05 5.10 3.82
N LEU A 25 0.19 4.34 3.16
CA LEU A 25 -0.52 4.72 1.94
C LEU A 25 -2.01 4.77 2.25
N ARG A 26 -2.68 5.76 1.68
CA ARG A 26 -4.12 5.83 1.60
C ARG A 26 -4.53 5.67 0.15
N PHE A 27 -5.56 4.88 -0.06
CA PHE A 27 -6.14 4.65 -1.37
C PHE A 27 -7.50 5.32 -1.43
N ASN A 28 -7.87 5.77 -2.62
CA ASN A 28 -9.18 6.30 -2.88
C ASN A 28 -9.72 5.69 -4.18
N GLY A 29 -10.94 5.17 -4.10
CA GLY A 29 -11.61 4.56 -5.23
C GLY A 29 -11.23 3.10 -5.45
N ASP A 30 -11.67 2.56 -6.58
CA ASP A 30 -11.49 1.16 -6.92
C ASP A 30 -10.14 0.95 -7.63
N PRO A 31 -9.31 -0.02 -7.18
CA PRO A 31 -7.97 -0.24 -7.72
C PRO A 31 -7.91 -0.70 -9.19
N HIS A 32 -9.03 -1.14 -9.76
CA HIS A 32 -9.22 -1.48 -11.16
C HIS A 32 -9.82 -0.33 -11.98
N SER A 33 -10.32 0.72 -11.32
CA SER A 33 -10.88 1.90 -11.97
C SER A 33 -9.80 2.93 -12.29
N SER A 34 -10.04 3.73 -13.34
CA SER A 34 -9.18 4.85 -13.71
C SER A 34 -9.15 5.97 -12.66
N ASN A 35 -10.09 5.98 -11.71
CA ASN A 35 -10.19 6.96 -10.63
C ASN A 35 -9.41 6.52 -9.36
N PHE A 36 -8.55 5.51 -9.48
CA PHE A 36 -7.75 5.03 -8.35
C PHE A 36 -6.63 6.01 -8.01
N GLU A 37 -6.67 6.53 -6.79
CA GLU A 37 -5.61 7.40 -6.27
C GLU A 37 -4.83 6.69 -5.14
N CYS A 38 -3.50 6.80 -5.20
CA CYS A 38 -2.56 6.20 -4.25
C CYS A 38 -1.82 7.37 -3.56
N ILE A 39 -2.25 7.71 -2.35
CA ILE A 39 -1.83 8.91 -1.62
C ILE A 39 -0.87 8.51 -0.48
N PRO A 40 0.43 8.81 -0.57
CA PRO A 40 1.36 8.58 0.53
C PRO A 40 1.09 9.55 1.68
N GLN A 41 0.88 9.04 2.90
CA GLN A 41 0.44 9.85 4.06
C GLN A 41 1.58 10.17 5.03
N LYS A 42 2.39 9.17 5.40
CA LYS A 42 3.37 9.34 6.46
C LYS A 42 4.65 8.58 6.14
N THR A 43 5.75 9.31 6.10
CA THR A 43 7.11 8.78 6.02
C THR A 43 7.81 9.23 7.30
N SER A 44 7.89 8.37 8.31
CA SER A 44 8.56 8.73 9.59
C SER A 44 10.09 8.78 9.45
N ALA A 45 10.62 8.31 8.34
CA ALA A 45 12.05 8.25 8.08
C ALA A 45 12.39 9.11 6.85
N ALA A 46 13.56 9.75 6.87
CA ALA A 46 14.18 10.39 5.72
C ALA A 46 14.60 9.31 4.70
N LEU A 47 13.62 8.62 4.13
CA LEU A 47 13.83 7.59 3.13
C LEU A 47 14.22 8.27 1.82
N PRO A 48 15.20 7.70 1.08
CA PRO A 48 15.51 8.16 -0.25
C PRO A 48 14.27 8.16 -1.13
N ALA A 49 14.11 9.15 -2.00
CA ALA A 49 12.96 9.26 -2.91
C ALA A 49 12.74 7.97 -3.72
N ALA A 50 13.82 7.32 -4.17
CA ALA A 50 13.76 6.04 -4.87
C ALA A 50 13.10 4.93 -4.03
N LYS A 51 13.37 4.91 -2.72
CA LYS A 51 12.78 3.94 -1.80
C LYS A 51 11.32 4.25 -1.50
N ILE A 52 10.95 5.54 -1.45
CA ILE A 52 9.55 5.96 -1.33
C ILE A 52 8.76 5.50 -2.55
N VAL A 53 9.28 5.68 -3.77
CA VAL A 53 8.62 5.22 -5.00
C VAL A 53 8.46 3.70 -5.02
N ALA A 54 9.49 2.95 -4.60
CA ALA A 54 9.39 1.50 -4.46
C ALA A 54 8.28 1.10 -3.49
N LEU A 55 8.24 1.71 -2.31
CA LEU A 55 7.20 1.46 -1.30
C LEU A 55 5.80 1.82 -1.80
N ILE A 56 5.63 2.95 -2.50
CA ILE A 56 4.34 3.31 -3.08
C ILE A 56 3.87 2.20 -4.02
N ARG A 57 4.76 1.72 -4.91
CA ARG A 57 4.44 0.68 -5.89
C ARG A 57 4.08 -0.63 -5.19
N GLU A 58 4.90 -1.06 -4.24
CA GLU A 58 4.68 -2.29 -3.46
C GLU A 58 3.35 -2.24 -2.69
N GLY A 59 3.05 -1.14 -2.02
CA GLY A 59 1.80 -1.01 -1.26
C GLY A 59 0.56 -0.90 -2.15
N CYS A 60 0.67 -0.24 -3.31
CA CYS A 60 -0.39 -0.22 -4.32
C CYS A 60 -0.65 -1.63 -4.91
N GLU A 61 0.40 -2.44 -5.15
CA GLU A 61 0.28 -3.84 -5.58
C GLU A 61 -0.30 -4.73 -4.48
N ALA A 62 0.13 -4.56 -3.23
CA ALA A 62 -0.43 -5.27 -2.08
C ALA A 62 -1.93 -4.99 -1.92
N TYR A 63 -2.33 -3.71 -2.04
CA TYR A 63 -3.73 -3.31 -1.98
C TYR A 63 -4.56 -3.96 -3.09
N ARG A 64 -4.08 -3.91 -4.34
CA ARG A 64 -4.71 -4.57 -5.50
C ARG A 64 -4.90 -6.07 -5.31
N ASN A 65 -3.88 -6.76 -4.82
CA ASN A 65 -3.95 -8.20 -4.58
C ASN A 65 -4.95 -8.56 -3.48
N CYS A 66 -5.02 -7.79 -2.40
CA CYS A 66 -6.02 -7.97 -1.34
C CYS A 66 -7.43 -7.66 -1.83
N PHE A 67 -7.60 -6.62 -2.64
CA PHE A 67 -8.89 -6.21 -3.19
C PHE A 67 -9.45 -7.26 -4.16
N SER A 68 -8.61 -7.76 -5.08
CA SER A 68 -8.97 -8.83 -6.03
C SER A 68 -9.38 -10.14 -5.34
N LYS A 69 -8.84 -10.43 -4.14
CA LYS A 69 -9.25 -11.59 -3.33
C LYS A 69 -10.57 -11.42 -2.58
N SER A 70 -11.09 -10.18 -2.46
CA SER A 70 -12.35 -9.89 -1.76
C SER A 70 -13.53 -9.59 -2.69
N ALA A 71 -13.31 -9.62 -4.01
CA ALA A 71 -14.34 -9.51 -5.05
C ALA A 71 -14.81 -10.90 -5.51
#